data_AF-A0A9Q8PZ80-F1
#
_entry.id   AF-A0A9Q8PZ80-F1
#
_cell.length_a   1.000
_cell.length_b   1.000
_cell.length_c   1.000
_cell.angle_alpha   90.00
_cell.angle_beta   90.00
_cell.angle_gamma   90.00
#
_symmetry.space_group_name_H-M   'P 1'
#
loop_
_entity.id
_entity.type
_entity.pdbx_description
1 polymer ?
#
loop_
_entity_poly.entity_id
_entity_poly.type
_entity_poly.pdbx_seq_one_letter_code
_entity_poly.pdbx_strand_id
1 'polypeptide(L)'
;MFRLYTRFTHIAHHYFHSRPRLLLSLGAAIITFFILLSYYPVQTGLMLSWNVFAWLYLACLLEKTIIRKKIDIRKVTRREDESAKMVIFFLLAGCCISMLVLFVELSGSANLKGYDRIFSYLLTASTLISSWLLIPMGFTMHYAHLYYGRHEDNQPWLIFPDKPNEPMYSDFMYFSFTIAVASQTADVCVGSSMMRKAVLLQSVLSFIFNMAILGLSINICASLF
;
A
#
# COMPACT_ATOMS: atom_id res chain seq x y z
N MET A 1 15.39 -13.10 -28.14
CA MET A 1 15.24 -13.56 -26.74
C MET A 1 16.34 -13.07 -25.80
N PHE A 2 17.63 -13.04 -26.18
CA PHE A 2 18.73 -12.66 -25.26
C PHE A 2 18.70 -11.22 -24.70
N ARG A 3 18.18 -10.24 -25.46
CA ARG A 3 18.08 -8.83 -25.02
C ARG A 3 17.02 -8.55 -23.94
N LEU A 4 15.98 -9.39 -23.81
CA LEU A 4 14.99 -9.24 -22.74
C LEU A 4 15.54 -9.72 -21.40
N TYR A 5 16.34 -10.79 -21.42
CA TYR A 5 16.92 -11.40 -20.22
C TYR A 5 17.92 -10.47 -19.54
N THR A 6 18.78 -9.81 -20.32
CA THR A 6 19.76 -8.84 -19.80
C THR A 6 19.11 -7.57 -19.25
N ARG A 7 17.95 -7.14 -19.78
CA ARG A 7 17.16 -6.05 -19.20
C ARG A 7 16.55 -6.46 -17.87
N PHE A 8 16.02 -7.68 -17.78
CA PHE A 8 15.42 -8.19 -16.54
C PHE A 8 16.45 -8.31 -15.41
N THR A 9 17.66 -8.78 -15.71
CA THR A 9 18.73 -8.92 -14.70
C THR A 9 19.29 -7.56 -14.26
N HIS A 10 19.41 -6.58 -15.16
CA HIS A 10 19.83 -5.22 -14.78
C HIS A 10 18.77 -4.49 -13.95
N ILE A 11 17.49 -4.65 -14.29
CA ILE A 11 16.37 -4.11 -13.50
C ILE A 11 16.34 -4.79 -12.12
N ALA A 12 16.48 -6.11 -12.05
CA ALA A 12 16.48 -6.86 -10.79
C ALA A 12 17.68 -6.48 -9.89
N HIS A 13 18.88 -6.32 -10.45
CA HIS A 13 20.07 -5.95 -9.69
C HIS A 13 20.01 -4.49 -9.20
N HIS A 14 19.44 -3.57 -9.98
CA HIS A 14 19.20 -2.20 -9.53
C HIS A 14 18.07 -2.13 -8.48
N TYR A 15 17.03 -2.98 -8.61
CA TYR A 15 15.99 -3.16 -7.60
C TYR A 15 16.55 -3.64 -6.25
N PHE A 16 17.51 -4.56 -6.28
CA PHE A 16 18.11 -5.16 -5.09
C PHE A 16 18.84 -4.16 -4.19
N HIS A 17 19.47 -3.14 -4.79
CA HIS A 17 20.20 -2.11 -4.04
C HIS A 17 19.32 -0.93 -3.62
N SER A 18 18.20 -0.69 -4.30
CA SER A 18 17.39 0.51 -4.07
C SER A 18 16.29 0.32 -3.01
N ARG A 19 15.85 -0.92 -2.73
CA ARG A 19 14.66 -1.19 -1.87
C ARG A 19 14.79 -2.42 -0.96
N PRO A 20 15.78 -2.48 -0.04
CA PRO A 20 16.01 -3.65 0.80
C PRO A 20 14.78 -4.04 1.64
N ARG A 21 13.94 -3.07 2.03
CA ARG A 21 12.78 -3.29 2.90
C ARG A 21 11.63 -4.01 2.20
N LEU A 22 11.37 -3.68 0.93
CA LEU A 22 10.35 -4.37 0.13
C LEU A 22 10.79 -5.80 -0.19
N LEU A 23 12.07 -5.98 -0.49
CA LEU A 23 12.62 -7.30 -0.77
C LEU A 23 12.68 -8.18 0.49
N LEU A 24 12.97 -7.59 1.65
CA LEU A 24 12.87 -8.28 2.93
C LEU A 24 11.44 -8.72 3.23
N SER A 25 10.45 -7.83 3.08
CA SER A 25 9.05 -8.20 3.33
C SER A 25 8.56 -9.22 2.31
N LEU A 26 8.93 -9.09 1.03
CA LEU A 26 8.58 -10.05 -0.03
C LEU A 26 9.24 -11.41 0.21
N GLY A 27 10.52 -11.42 0.57
CA GLY A 27 11.25 -12.63 0.91
C GLY A 27 10.65 -13.35 2.12
N ALA A 28 10.32 -12.60 3.18
CA ALA A 28 9.64 -13.14 4.35
C ALA A 28 8.30 -13.79 3.97
N ALA A 29 7.50 -13.12 3.14
CA ALA A 29 6.22 -13.64 2.68
C ALA A 29 6.34 -14.91 1.83
N ILE A 30 7.32 -14.96 0.92
CA ILE A 30 7.59 -16.15 0.11
C ILE A 30 8.00 -17.33 1.00
N ILE A 31 8.89 -17.10 1.97
CA ILE A 31 9.32 -18.13 2.93
C ILE A 31 8.12 -18.62 3.74
N THR A 32 7.30 -17.71 4.26
CA THR A 32 6.07 -18.06 4.98
C THR A 32 5.11 -18.87 4.12
N PHE A 33 4.94 -18.52 2.84
CA PHE A 33 4.07 -19.25 1.92
C PHE A 33 4.50 -20.70 1.73
N PHE A 34 5.78 -20.92 1.44
CA PHE A 34 6.31 -22.28 1.22
C PHE A 34 6.26 -23.12 2.49
N ILE A 35 6.46 -22.53 3.67
CA ILE A 35 6.33 -23.24 4.95
C ILE A 35 4.86 -23.63 5.19
N LEU A 36 3.92 -22.71 4.98
CA LEU A 36 2.50 -22.91 5.26
C LEU A 36 1.78 -23.81 4.25
N LEU A 37 2.32 -23.96 3.04
CA LEU A 37 1.75 -24.83 2.00
C LEU A 37 1.64 -26.30 2.47
N SER A 38 2.51 -26.72 3.39
CA SER A 38 2.50 -28.07 3.97
C SER A 38 1.44 -28.27 5.07
N TYR A 39 0.86 -27.19 5.61
CA TYR A 39 -0.02 -27.24 6.78
C TYR A 39 -1.44 -26.75 6.50
N TYR A 40 -1.61 -25.84 5.53
CA TYR A 40 -2.89 -25.19 5.24
C TYR A 40 -3.26 -25.26 3.76
N PRO A 41 -4.55 -25.13 3.42
CA PRO A 41 -4.96 -24.93 2.03
C PRO A 41 -4.25 -23.74 1.38
N VAL A 42 -4.03 -23.81 0.08
CA VAL A 42 -3.32 -22.79 -0.70
C VAL A 42 -3.90 -21.38 -0.47
N GLN A 43 -5.22 -21.27 -0.33
CA GLN A 43 -5.94 -20.01 -0.08
C GLN A 43 -5.51 -19.38 1.26
N THR A 44 -5.63 -20.12 2.36
CA THR A 44 -5.25 -19.67 3.71
C THR A 44 -3.75 -19.37 3.81
N GLY A 45 -2.92 -20.21 3.19
CA GLY A 45 -1.47 -19.98 3.10
C GLY A 45 -1.11 -18.69 2.38
N LEU A 46 -1.82 -18.37 1.28
CA LEU A 46 -1.64 -17.13 0.51
C LEU A 46 -2.06 -15.90 1.32
N MET A 47 -3.19 -15.97 2.03
CA MET A 47 -3.65 -14.89 2.92
C MET A 47 -2.68 -14.62 4.06
N LEU A 48 -2.20 -15.66 4.74
CA LEU A 48 -1.25 -15.49 5.85
C LEU A 48 0.06 -14.88 5.36
N SER A 49 0.57 -15.35 4.21
CA SER A 49 1.79 -14.81 3.60
C SER A 49 1.64 -13.35 3.18
N TRP A 50 0.47 -12.99 2.63
CA TRP A 50 0.13 -11.61 2.33
C TRP A 50 0.08 -10.74 3.60
N ASN A 51 -0.53 -11.23 4.68
CA ASN A 51 -0.55 -10.49 5.95
C ASN A 51 0.86 -10.25 6.49
N VAL A 52 1.73 -11.27 6.44
CA VAL A 52 3.14 -11.12 6.84
C VAL A 52 3.84 -10.08 5.97
N PHE A 53 3.68 -10.14 4.65
CA PHE A 53 4.20 -9.13 3.72
C PHE A 53 3.73 -7.72 4.10
N ALA A 54 2.41 -7.55 4.20
CA ALA A 54 1.76 -6.26 4.34
C ALA A 54 2.13 -5.61 5.68
N TRP A 55 2.04 -6.35 6.79
CA TRP A 55 2.37 -5.83 8.11
C TRP A 55 3.86 -5.50 8.28
N LEU A 56 4.75 -6.38 7.80
CA LEU A 56 6.20 -6.09 7.83
C LEU A 56 6.54 -4.85 7.01
N TYR A 57 5.94 -4.73 5.82
CA TYR A 57 6.18 -3.59 4.96
C TYR A 57 5.59 -2.30 5.54
N LEU A 58 4.38 -2.34 6.10
CA LEU A 58 3.78 -1.21 6.83
C LEU A 58 4.66 -0.76 7.99
N ALA A 59 5.17 -1.69 8.81
CA ALA A 59 6.08 -1.38 9.91
C ALA A 59 7.36 -0.68 9.40
N CYS A 60 7.95 -1.18 8.31
CA CYS A 60 9.10 -0.57 7.67
C CYS A 60 8.84 0.85 7.13
N LEU A 61 7.63 1.10 6.61
CA LEU A 61 7.23 2.42 6.13
C LEU A 61 6.97 3.38 7.28
N LEU A 62 6.27 2.94 8.34
CA LEU A 62 6.01 3.74 9.54
C LEU A 62 7.31 4.12 10.27
N GLU A 63 8.28 3.20 10.35
CA GLU A 63 9.61 3.52 10.89
C GLU A 63 10.29 4.63 10.05
N LYS A 64 10.16 4.57 8.71
CA LYS A 64 10.71 5.61 7.82
C LYS A 64 10.03 6.96 8.03
N THR A 65 8.71 6.99 8.14
CA THR A 65 7.93 8.24 8.16
C THR A 65 7.84 8.88 9.54
N ILE A 66 7.67 8.10 10.61
CA ILE A 66 7.41 8.59 11.96
C ILE A 66 8.69 8.61 12.81
N ILE A 67 9.49 7.54 12.76
CA ILE A 67 10.62 7.36 13.68
C ILE A 67 11.86 8.12 13.19
N ARG A 68 12.14 8.12 11.89
CA ARG A 68 13.31 8.83 11.33
C ARG A 68 12.98 10.28 10.94
N LYS A 69 12.67 11.12 11.93
CA LYS A 69 12.35 12.57 11.77
C LYS A 69 13.43 13.45 11.11
N LYS A 70 14.70 13.02 11.05
CA LYS A 70 15.84 13.86 10.63
C LYS A 70 16.41 13.55 9.24
N ILE A 71 15.72 12.76 8.43
CA ILE A 71 16.20 12.45 7.09
C ILE A 71 15.80 13.60 6.15
N ASP A 72 16.80 14.23 5.55
CA ASP A 72 16.66 15.16 4.43
C ASP A 72 15.94 14.47 3.27
N ILE A 73 14.62 14.67 3.20
CA ILE A 73 13.69 13.96 2.31
C ILE A 73 14.08 14.22 0.85
N ARG A 74 14.63 15.40 0.55
CA ARG A 74 15.09 15.84 -0.77
C ARG A 74 16.25 14.99 -1.29
N LYS A 75 17.16 14.52 -0.43
CA LYS A 75 18.27 13.63 -0.82
C LYS A 75 17.84 12.18 -1.02
N VAL A 76 16.85 11.71 -0.25
CA VAL A 76 16.35 10.33 -0.34
C VAL A 76 15.42 10.14 -1.55
N THR A 77 14.57 11.14 -1.84
CA THR A 77 13.63 11.07 -2.98
C THR A 77 14.34 11.01 -4.33
N ARG A 78 15.50 11.67 -4.49
CA ARG A 78 16.31 11.67 -5.72
C ARG A 78 17.00 10.33 -6.06
N ARG A 79 17.18 9.45 -5.07
CA ARG A 79 17.79 8.11 -5.27
C ARG A 79 16.75 7.01 -5.47
N GLU A 80 15.49 7.32 -5.20
CA GLU A 80 14.38 6.36 -5.12
C GLU A 80 13.45 6.42 -6.37
N ASP A 81 13.89 7.14 -7.41
CA ASP A 81 13.12 7.82 -8.48
C ASP A 81 12.31 6.93 -9.45
N GLU A 82 12.78 5.75 -9.86
CA GLU A 82 12.07 4.98 -10.91
C GLU A 82 11.14 3.88 -10.39
N SER A 83 11.30 3.44 -9.14
CA SER A 83 10.60 2.25 -8.63
C SER A 83 9.33 2.56 -7.83
N ALA A 84 9.12 3.80 -7.37
CA ALA A 84 8.00 4.14 -6.46
C ALA A 84 6.63 3.92 -7.11
N LYS A 85 6.47 4.28 -8.39
CA LYS A 85 5.23 4.06 -9.15
C LYS A 85 4.92 2.58 -9.35
N MET A 86 5.93 1.76 -9.64
CA MET A 86 5.75 0.30 -9.77
C MET A 86 5.39 -0.33 -8.43
N VAL A 87 5.99 0.11 -7.33
CA VAL A 87 5.65 -0.40 -5.99
C VAL A 87 4.21 -0.09 -5.63
N ILE A 88 3.75 1.14 -5.86
CA ILE A 88 2.33 1.50 -5.66
C ILE A 88 1.43 0.66 -6.56
N PHE A 89 1.81 0.47 -7.83
CA PHE A 89 1.06 -0.39 -8.74
C PHE A 89 0.95 -1.85 -8.25
N PHE A 90 2.06 -2.46 -7.80
CA PHE A 90 2.05 -3.82 -7.26
C PHE A 90 1.28 -3.93 -5.94
N LEU A 91 1.36 -2.92 -5.07
CA LEU A 91 0.59 -2.87 -3.84
C LEU A 91 -0.91 -2.78 -4.14
N LEU A 92 -1.31 -1.92 -5.07
CA LEU A 92 -2.69 -1.78 -5.52
C LEU A 92 -3.19 -3.05 -6.23
N ALA A 93 -2.37 -3.66 -7.08
CA ALA A 93 -2.72 -4.91 -7.75
C ALA A 93 -2.89 -6.06 -6.74
N GLY A 94 -1.98 -6.20 -5.77
CA GLY A 94 -2.09 -7.22 -4.72
C GLY A 94 -3.30 -6.97 -3.80
N CYS A 95 -3.64 -5.71 -3.57
CA CYS A 95 -4.83 -5.27 -2.85
C CYS A 95 -6.14 -5.62 -3.61
N CYS A 96 -6.17 -5.45 -4.93
CA CYS A 96 -7.29 -5.89 -5.76
C CYS A 96 -7.41 -7.42 -5.84
N ILE A 97 -6.27 -8.13 -5.92
CA ILE A 97 -6.24 -9.60 -5.92
C ILE A 97 -6.70 -10.15 -4.57
N SER A 98 -6.26 -9.55 -3.46
CA SER A 98 -6.70 -9.96 -2.13
C SER A 98 -8.20 -9.74 -1.95
N MET A 99 -8.75 -8.63 -2.44
CA MET A 99 -10.20 -8.41 -2.48
C MET A 99 -10.95 -9.49 -3.26
N LEU A 100 -10.47 -9.88 -4.45
CA LEU A 100 -11.12 -10.93 -5.23
C LEU A 100 -11.09 -12.30 -4.53
N VAL A 101 -9.96 -12.65 -3.93
CA VAL A 101 -9.82 -13.91 -3.18
C VAL A 101 -10.75 -13.91 -1.95
N LEU A 102 -10.87 -12.77 -1.26
CA LEU A 102 -11.76 -12.61 -0.10
C LEU A 102 -13.24 -12.79 -0.46
N PHE A 103 -13.71 -12.20 -1.57
CA PHE A 103 -15.08 -12.38 -2.03
C PHE A 103 -15.40 -13.84 -2.36
N VAL A 104 -14.45 -14.55 -2.98
CA VAL A 104 -14.61 -15.98 -3.30
C VAL A 104 -14.64 -16.84 -2.03
N GLU A 105 -13.79 -16.54 -1.05
CA GLU A 105 -13.69 -17.31 0.20
C GLU A 105 -14.91 -17.13 1.12
N LEU A 106 -15.48 -15.93 1.17
CA LEU A 106 -16.72 -15.64 1.90
C LEU A 106 -17.94 -16.34 1.29
N SER A 107 -17.98 -16.49 -0.04
CA SER A 107 -19.06 -17.25 -0.70
C SER A 107 -18.98 -18.77 -0.46
N GLY A 108 -17.82 -19.31 -0.07
CA GLY A 108 -17.59 -20.74 0.14
C GLY A 108 -17.63 -21.22 1.61
N SER A 109 -17.62 -20.32 2.58
CA SER A 109 -17.37 -20.64 4.01
C SER A 109 -18.62 -20.95 4.84
N ALA A 110 -19.79 -21.11 4.20
CA ALA A 110 -21.04 -21.47 4.85
C ALA A 110 -20.98 -22.79 5.68
N ASN A 111 -20.00 -23.66 5.42
CA ASN A 111 -19.84 -24.98 6.05
C ASN A 111 -18.81 -25.07 7.21
N LEU A 112 -18.08 -24.01 7.57
CA LEU A 112 -17.06 -24.06 8.62
C LEU A 112 -17.65 -23.87 10.03
N LYS A 113 -17.26 -24.70 11.01
CA LYS A 113 -17.77 -24.68 12.41
C LYS A 113 -16.78 -24.03 13.38
N GLY A 114 -17.30 -23.24 14.33
CA GLY A 114 -16.59 -22.84 15.56
C GLY A 114 -15.30 -22.02 15.36
N TYR A 115 -14.19 -22.52 15.92
CA TYR A 115 -12.89 -21.83 16.00
C TYR A 115 -12.32 -21.44 14.62
N ASP A 116 -12.46 -22.31 13.62
CA ASP A 116 -11.95 -22.07 12.26
C ASP A 116 -12.66 -20.91 11.56
N ARG A 117 -13.94 -20.68 11.89
CA ARG A 117 -14.71 -19.54 11.37
C ARG A 117 -14.22 -18.22 11.94
N ILE A 118 -13.96 -18.15 13.25
CA ILE A 118 -13.44 -16.94 13.90
C ILE A 118 -12.04 -16.62 13.39
N PHE A 119 -11.15 -17.62 13.28
CA PHE A 119 -9.82 -17.43 12.73
C PHE A 119 -9.86 -16.88 11.29
N SER A 120 -10.71 -17.44 10.45
CA SER A 120 -10.88 -16.99 9.05
C SER A 120 -11.39 -15.54 8.98
N TYR A 121 -12.30 -15.14 9.87
CA TYR A 121 -12.78 -13.76 9.95
C TYR A 121 -11.70 -12.79 10.43
N LEU A 122 -10.91 -13.15 11.43
CA LEU A 122 -9.80 -12.32 11.90
C LEU A 122 -8.72 -12.15 10.83
N LEU A 123 -8.39 -13.24 10.12
CA LEU A 123 -7.43 -13.22 9.02
C LEU A 123 -7.93 -12.32 7.88
N THR A 124 -9.20 -12.44 7.52
CA THR A 124 -9.88 -11.59 6.53
C THR A 124 -9.84 -10.12 6.94
N ALA A 125 -10.24 -9.80 8.18
CA ALA A 125 -10.23 -8.44 8.70
C ALA A 125 -8.81 -7.84 8.71
N SER A 126 -7.80 -8.61 9.16
CA SER A 126 -6.40 -8.20 9.12
C SER A 126 -5.92 -7.93 7.68
N THR A 127 -6.32 -8.77 6.73
CA THR A 127 -6.00 -8.59 5.30
C THR A 127 -6.59 -7.30 4.77
N LEU A 128 -7.84 -6.99 5.11
CA LEU A 128 -8.52 -5.76 4.69
C LEU A 128 -7.87 -4.51 5.28
N ILE A 129 -7.61 -4.51 6.60
CA ILE A 129 -7.00 -3.38 7.29
C ILE A 129 -5.60 -3.11 6.73
N SER A 130 -4.77 -4.14 6.62
CA SER A 130 -3.42 -4.01 6.09
C SER A 130 -3.42 -3.55 4.62
N SER A 131 -4.30 -4.11 3.79
CA SER A 131 -4.43 -3.72 2.38
C SER A 131 -4.93 -2.28 2.22
N TRP A 132 -5.88 -1.84 3.06
CA TRP A 132 -6.33 -0.45 3.10
C TRP A 132 -5.19 0.49 3.49
N LEU A 133 -4.47 0.20 4.57
CA LEU A 133 -3.36 1.02 5.08
C LEU A 133 -2.22 1.18 4.06
N LEU A 134 -1.98 0.16 3.24
CA LEU A 134 -0.96 0.21 2.20
C LEU A 134 -1.24 1.27 1.14
N ILE A 135 -2.52 1.58 0.86
CA ILE A 135 -2.90 2.60 -0.13
C ILE A 135 -2.40 3.99 0.28
N PRO A 136 -2.86 4.62 1.38
CA PRO A 136 -2.42 5.95 1.76
C PRO A 136 -0.93 5.98 2.11
N MET A 137 -0.34 4.89 2.63
CA MET A 137 1.11 4.82 2.87
C MET A 137 1.92 4.83 1.56
N GLY A 138 1.45 4.11 0.53
CA GLY A 138 2.04 4.14 -0.81
C GLY A 138 1.94 5.53 -1.44
N PHE A 139 0.76 6.15 -1.36
CA PHE A 139 0.54 7.51 -1.86
C PHE A 139 1.30 8.59 -1.09
N THR A 140 1.55 8.40 0.22
CA THR A 140 2.43 9.29 1.01
C THR A 140 3.82 9.37 0.39
N MET A 141 4.41 8.22 0.06
CA MET A 141 5.71 8.16 -0.60
C MET A 141 5.65 8.74 -2.01
N HIS A 142 4.54 8.51 -2.73
CA HIS A 142 4.32 9.07 -4.05
C HIS A 142 4.30 10.60 -4.06
N TYR A 143 3.54 11.20 -3.13
CA TYR A 143 3.38 12.64 -3.05
C TYR A 143 4.67 13.33 -2.64
N ALA A 144 5.39 12.78 -1.66
CA ALA A 144 6.72 13.28 -1.30
C ALA A 144 7.66 13.25 -2.51
N HIS A 145 7.59 12.18 -3.30
CA HIS A 145 8.41 12.02 -4.48
C HIS A 145 8.06 13.00 -5.60
N LEU A 146 6.77 13.16 -5.90
CA LEU A 146 6.27 14.14 -6.86
C LEU A 146 6.64 15.58 -6.43
N TYR A 147 6.56 15.89 -5.14
CA TYR A 147 6.87 17.19 -4.59
C TYR A 147 8.37 17.55 -4.71
N TYR A 148 9.27 16.61 -4.44
CA TYR A 148 10.73 16.84 -4.45
C TYR A 148 11.43 16.45 -5.76
N GLY A 149 10.78 15.70 -6.65
CA GLY A 149 11.40 15.14 -7.86
C GLY A 149 11.61 16.12 -9.00
N ARG A 150 11.05 17.33 -8.96
CA ARG A 150 11.19 18.32 -10.04
C ARG A 150 11.57 19.70 -9.50
N HIS A 151 12.77 20.15 -9.88
CA HIS A 151 13.35 21.40 -9.38
C HIS A 151 13.01 22.65 -10.20
N GLU A 152 12.43 22.47 -11.39
CA GLU A 152 12.38 23.54 -12.41
C GLU A 152 11.05 24.29 -12.47
N ASP A 153 9.97 23.75 -11.90
CA ASP A 153 8.68 24.43 -11.89
C ASP A 153 8.50 25.23 -10.60
N ASN A 154 8.40 26.55 -10.73
CA ASN A 154 8.23 27.51 -9.63
C ASN A 154 6.84 27.42 -8.93
N GLN A 155 6.10 26.32 -9.14
CA GLN A 155 4.76 26.14 -8.60
C GLN A 155 4.73 25.02 -7.53
N PRO A 156 4.19 25.30 -6.34
CA PRO A 156 4.05 24.30 -5.28
C PRO A 156 3.08 23.21 -5.71
N TRP A 157 3.51 21.95 -5.67
CA TRP A 157 2.68 20.81 -6.05
C TRP A 157 1.53 20.59 -5.06
N LEU A 158 1.82 20.76 -3.77
CA LEU A 158 0.89 20.79 -2.64
C LEU A 158 1.12 22.08 -1.86
N ILE A 159 0.03 22.77 -1.52
CA ILE A 159 0.05 24.02 -0.77
C ILE A 159 -0.54 23.72 0.61
N PHE A 160 0.33 23.61 1.61
CA PHE A 160 -0.05 23.45 3.00
C PHE A 160 -0.39 24.82 3.60
N PRO A 161 -1.34 24.89 4.57
CA PRO A 161 -1.79 26.15 5.15
C PRO A 161 -0.66 26.95 5.79
N ASP A 162 0.22 26.27 6.53
CA ASP A 162 1.35 26.88 7.25
C ASP A 162 2.56 27.17 6.35
N LYS A 163 2.50 26.81 5.06
CA LYS A 163 3.57 26.98 4.06
C LYS A 163 4.97 26.64 4.61
N PRO A 164 5.18 25.40 5.13
CA PRO A 164 6.48 25.00 5.64
C PRO A 164 7.53 25.06 4.52
N ASN A 165 8.73 25.53 4.86
CA ASN A 165 9.85 25.62 3.91
C ASN A 165 10.22 24.24 3.33
N GLU A 166 10.14 23.19 4.15
CA GLU A 166 10.43 21.81 3.77
C GLU A 166 9.40 20.86 4.40
N PRO A 167 8.34 20.47 3.66
CA PRO A 167 7.34 19.54 4.17
C PRO A 167 7.94 18.17 4.55
N MET A 168 7.53 17.64 5.70
CA MET A 168 7.96 16.34 6.19
C MET A 168 7.07 15.21 5.66
N TYR A 169 7.50 13.95 5.82
CA TYR A 169 6.67 12.78 5.51
C TYR A 169 5.33 12.78 6.26
N SER A 170 5.27 13.36 7.46
CA SER A 170 4.03 13.55 8.23
C SER A 170 3.01 14.40 7.47
N ASP A 171 3.44 15.40 6.72
CA ASP A 171 2.55 16.33 6.02
C ASP A 171 1.93 15.65 4.79
N PHE A 172 2.74 14.87 4.07
CA PHE A 172 2.26 14.02 2.98
C PHE A 172 1.39 12.87 3.49
N MET A 173 1.69 12.33 4.68
CA MET A 173 0.90 11.28 5.33
C MET A 173 -0.47 11.83 5.72
N TYR A 174 -0.51 12.99 6.35
CA TYR A 174 -1.74 13.71 6.67
C TYR A 174 -2.61 13.90 5.42
N PHE A 175 -2.03 14.46 4.35
CA PHE A 175 -2.75 14.67 3.09
C PHE A 175 -3.29 13.34 2.52
N SER A 176 -2.42 12.32 2.42
CA SER A 176 -2.76 11.03 1.82
C SER A 176 -3.83 10.27 2.61
N PHE A 177 -3.74 10.24 3.94
CA PHE A 177 -4.74 9.57 4.78
C PHE A 177 -6.09 10.28 4.73
N THR A 178 -6.10 11.61 4.69
CA THR A 178 -7.35 12.38 4.55
C THR A 178 -8.05 12.07 3.23
N ILE A 179 -7.30 11.97 2.12
CA ILE A 179 -7.87 11.52 0.83
C ILE A 179 -8.38 10.07 0.92
N ALA A 180 -7.68 9.17 1.58
CA ALA A 180 -8.12 7.78 1.70
C ALA A 180 -9.41 7.61 2.53
N VAL A 181 -9.57 8.41 3.58
CA VAL A 181 -10.74 8.37 4.46
C VAL A 181 -11.93 9.11 3.84
N ALA A 182 -11.71 10.32 3.35
CA ALA A 182 -12.79 11.27 3.02
C ALA A 182 -12.79 11.74 1.55
N SER A 183 -11.84 11.33 0.72
CA SER A 183 -11.68 11.74 -0.69
C SER A 183 -11.45 13.24 -0.95
N GLN A 184 -11.43 14.09 0.09
CA GLN A 184 -11.15 15.52 -0.01
C GLN A 184 -10.48 16.06 1.27
N THR A 185 -9.54 16.99 1.09
CA THR A 185 -8.90 17.80 2.15
C THR A 185 -9.46 19.22 2.14
N ALA A 186 -9.70 19.80 3.31
CA ALA A 186 -10.23 21.18 3.41
C ALA A 186 -9.15 22.26 3.44
N ASP A 187 -7.92 21.89 3.80
CA ASP A 187 -6.83 22.76 4.20
C ASP A 187 -5.62 22.71 3.26
N VAL A 188 -5.41 21.58 2.58
CA VAL A 188 -4.32 21.41 1.61
C VAL A 188 -4.83 21.54 0.18
N CYS A 189 -4.27 22.49 -0.56
CA CYS A 189 -4.62 22.74 -1.96
C CYS A 189 -3.65 22.04 -2.94
N VAL A 190 -4.19 21.48 -4.02
CA VAL A 190 -3.41 20.80 -5.07
C VAL A 190 -3.04 21.78 -6.18
N GLY A 191 -1.76 22.15 -6.27
CA GLY A 191 -1.29 23.21 -7.18
C GLY A 191 -0.90 22.74 -8.59
N SER A 192 -0.56 21.46 -8.79
CA SER A 192 -0.09 20.93 -10.08
C SER A 192 -1.06 19.97 -10.76
N SER A 193 -1.15 20.03 -12.10
CA SER A 193 -1.91 19.07 -12.91
C SER A 193 -1.45 17.62 -12.73
N MET A 194 -0.15 17.38 -12.51
CA MET A 194 0.36 16.03 -12.25
C MET A 194 -0.09 15.51 -10.88
N MET A 195 -0.06 16.38 -9.86
CA MET A 195 -0.55 16.04 -8.53
C MET A 195 -2.05 15.76 -8.53
N ARG A 196 -2.85 16.54 -9.28
CA ARG A 196 -4.30 16.28 -9.46
C ARG A 196 -4.59 14.90 -10.04
N LYS A 197 -3.79 14.41 -11.00
CA LYS A 197 -3.96 13.05 -11.55
C LYS A 197 -3.68 11.97 -10.51
N ALA A 198 -2.65 12.16 -9.67
CA ALA A 198 -2.33 11.22 -8.61
C ALA A 198 -3.42 11.20 -7.52
N VAL A 199 -3.92 12.37 -7.12
CA VAL A 199 -5.04 12.49 -6.17
C VAL A 199 -6.30 11.85 -6.72
N LEU A 200 -6.65 12.08 -7.98
CA LEU A 200 -7.80 11.44 -8.63
C LEU A 200 -7.68 9.91 -8.59
N LEU A 201 -6.50 9.38 -8.92
CA LEU A 201 -6.25 7.94 -8.85
C LEU A 201 -6.44 7.41 -7.43
N GLN A 202 -5.87 8.07 -6.43
CA GLN A 202 -6.04 7.68 -5.03
C GLN A 202 -7.51 7.71 -4.61
N SER A 203 -8.24 8.80 -4.90
CA SER A 203 -9.64 8.95 -4.50
C SER A 203 -10.51 7.83 -5.10
N VAL A 204 -10.32 7.48 -6.38
CA VAL A 204 -11.07 6.38 -7.02
C VAL A 204 -10.76 5.04 -6.35
N LEU A 205 -9.48 4.75 -6.10
CA LEU A 205 -9.07 3.51 -5.44
C LEU A 205 -9.59 3.41 -4.01
N SER A 206 -9.47 4.49 -3.24
CA SER A 206 -9.98 4.57 -1.86
C SER A 206 -11.50 4.45 -1.81
N PHE A 207 -12.22 5.06 -2.76
CA PHE A 207 -13.67 4.91 -2.86
C PHE A 207 -14.10 3.46 -3.11
N ILE A 208 -13.49 2.78 -4.08
CA ILE A 208 -13.74 1.35 -4.34
C ILE A 208 -13.45 0.52 -3.09
N PHE A 209 -12.32 0.77 -2.44
CA PHE A 209 -11.93 0.02 -1.26
C PHE A 209 -12.91 0.24 -0.08
N ASN A 210 -13.30 1.49 0.18
CA ASN A 210 -14.27 1.83 1.23
C ASN A 210 -15.64 1.19 0.97
N MET A 211 -16.09 1.15 -0.29
CA MET A 211 -17.33 0.46 -0.68
C MET A 211 -17.24 -1.06 -0.45
N ALA A 212 -16.11 -1.67 -0.79
CA ALA A 212 -15.91 -3.10 -0.59
C ALA A 212 -15.82 -3.48 0.89
N ILE A 213 -15.15 -2.69 1.73
CA ILE A 213 -15.18 -2.86 3.19
C ILE A 213 -16.62 -2.81 3.68
N LEU A 214 -17.38 -1.77 3.29
CA LEU A 214 -18.76 -1.59 3.73
C LEU A 214 -19.66 -2.77 3.35
N GLY A 215 -19.57 -3.24 2.10
CA GLY A 215 -20.33 -4.40 1.62
C GLY A 215 -19.99 -5.68 2.39
N LEU A 216 -18.71 -5.89 2.69
CA LEU A 216 -18.23 -7.04 3.45
C LEU A 216 -18.65 -6.97 4.93
N SER A 217 -18.61 -5.79 5.55
CA SER A 217 -19.14 -5.59 6.90
C SER A 217 -20.62 -5.93 6.99
N ILE A 218 -21.43 -5.52 5.99
CA ILE A 218 -22.86 -5.87 5.93
C ILE A 218 -23.04 -7.38 5.77
N ASN A 219 -22.27 -8.03 4.89
CA ASN A 219 -22.36 -9.47 4.66
C ASN A 219 -22.02 -10.27 5.93
N ILE A 220 -20.95 -9.89 6.64
CA ILE A 220 -20.57 -10.53 7.91
C ILE A 220 -21.68 -10.34 8.95
N CYS A 221 -22.21 -9.12 9.12
CA CYS A 221 -23.33 -8.87 10.02
C CYS A 221 -24.55 -9.73 9.67
N ALA A 222 -24.92 -9.80 8.39
CA ALA A 222 -26.04 -10.63 7.92
C ALA A 222 -25.80 -12.14 8.10
N SER A 223 -24.54 -12.60 8.14
CA SER A 223 -24.20 -14.01 8.38
C SER A 223 -24.24 -14.43 9.86
N LEU A 224 -24.26 -13.44 10.78
CA LEU A 224 -24.25 -13.65 12.23
C LEU A 224 -25.65 -13.70 12.84
N PHE A 225 -26.66 -13.15 12.16
CA PHE A 225 -28.07 -13.13 12.56
C PHE A 225 -28.91 -14.04 11.67
#